data_AF-A0A931EVT3-F1
#
_entry.id   AF-A0A931EVT3-F1
#
_cell.length_a   1.000
_cell.length_b   1.000
_cell.length_c   1.000
_cell.angle_alpha   90.00
_cell.angle_beta   90.00
_cell.angle_gamma   90.00
#
_symmetry.space_group_name_H-M   'P 1'
#
loop_
_entity.id
_entity.type
_entity.pdbx_description
1 polymer ?
#
loop_
_entity_poly.entity_id
_entity_poly.type
_entity_poly.pdbx_seq_one_letter_code
_entity_poly.pdbx_strand_id
1 'polypeptide(L)'
;MNASYDVKFWDIRPNKSTKPGENRKTISYTVRWTVAAREKSKTFRTSAQAKNWLSDLRQTAKKGELFDLETGLPQSMLKAKEARTVYDFVRAYIDMKWPHAAAKTRDSISDGLATVLPALTKDRPGRPNAEILRTALRKYALLPEAKRPDVPLVRSPAFSGHVPNELYGRLYHATD
;
A
#
# COMPACT_ATOMS: atom_id res chain seq x y z
N MET A 1 2.62 20.69 16.17
CA MET A 1 1.70 20.36 15.06
C MET A 1 2.02 21.30 13.91
N ASN A 2 2.48 20.79 12.77
CA ASN A 2 2.91 21.61 11.63
C ASN A 2 1.84 21.54 10.52
N ALA A 3 0.67 22.13 10.75
CA ALA A 3 -0.46 22.09 9.82
C ALA A 3 -1.18 23.45 9.73
N SER A 4 -1.81 23.74 8.58
CA SER A 4 -2.46 25.02 8.29
C SER A 4 -3.77 24.83 7.50
N TYR A 5 -4.68 25.81 7.63
CA TYR A 5 -5.89 25.95 6.81
C TYR A 5 -5.69 26.83 5.57
N ASP A 6 -4.59 27.60 5.51
CA ASP A 6 -4.29 28.44 4.36
C ASP A 6 -3.84 27.58 3.19
N VAL A 7 -4.79 27.26 2.31
CA VAL A 7 -4.58 26.43 1.12
C VAL A 7 -5.08 27.15 -0.12
N LYS A 8 -4.25 27.22 -1.16
CA LYS A 8 -4.65 27.73 -2.48
C LYS A 8 -4.44 26.66 -3.53
N PHE A 9 -5.45 26.46 -4.37
CA PHE A 9 -5.44 25.48 -5.44
C PHE A 9 -5.29 26.15 -6.80
N TRP A 10 -4.39 25.66 -7.63
CA TRP A 10 -4.15 26.17 -8.98
C TRP A 10 -4.85 25.30 -10.01
N ASP A 11 -5.01 25.84 -11.23
CA ASP A 11 -5.46 25.06 -12.37
C ASP A 11 -4.45 23.98 -12.77
N ILE A 12 -4.99 22.89 -13.30
CA ILE A 12 -4.22 21.73 -13.75
C ILE A 12 -3.38 22.13 -14.95
N ARG A 13 -2.06 21.97 -14.82
CA ARG A 13 -1.11 22.26 -15.88
C ARG A 13 -0.87 21.01 -16.75
N PRO A 14 -1.19 21.01 -18.05
CA PRO A 14 -0.76 19.95 -18.95
C PRO A 14 0.73 20.12 -19.30
N ASN A 15 1.52 19.08 -19.07
CA ASN A 15 2.92 19.02 -19.46
C ASN A 15 3.06 18.07 -20.65
N LYS A 16 3.73 18.54 -21.71
CA LYS A 16 4.02 17.77 -22.91
C LYS A 16 5.51 17.47 -22.90
N SER A 17 5.88 16.20 -22.90
CA SER A 17 7.28 15.76 -23.02
C SER A 17 7.42 14.81 -24.20
N THR A 18 8.50 14.97 -24.96
CA THR A 18 8.90 14.03 -26.01
C THR A 18 10.10 13.24 -25.49
N LYS A 19 10.06 11.92 -25.58
CA LYS A 19 11.24 11.11 -25.24
C LYS A 19 12.23 11.14 -26.41
N PRO A 20 13.54 11.18 -26.17
CA PRO A 20 14.54 11.03 -27.23
C PRO A 20 14.27 9.73 -28.02
N GLY A 21 14.13 9.85 -29.35
CA GLY A 21 13.86 8.72 -30.24
C GLY A 21 12.38 8.35 -30.43
N GLU A 22 11.43 9.04 -29.79
CA GLU A 22 9.99 8.76 -29.93
C GLU A 22 9.25 9.96 -30.54
N ASN A 23 8.55 9.76 -31.66
CA ASN A 23 7.73 10.81 -32.30
C ASN A 23 6.41 11.09 -31.53
N ARG A 24 6.07 10.27 -30.53
CA ARG A 24 4.84 10.39 -29.75
C ARG A 24 5.02 11.30 -28.53
N LYS A 25 4.18 12.32 -28.44
CA LYS A 25 4.12 13.22 -27.28
C LYS A 25 3.49 12.49 -26.09
N THR A 26 4.23 12.36 -24.98
CA THR A 26 3.66 11.94 -23.71
C THR A 26 3.06 13.17 -23.01
N ILE A 27 1.76 13.11 -22.72
CA ILE A 27 1.06 14.18 -21.99
C ILE A 27 0.89 13.73 -20.54
N SER A 28 1.25 14.61 -19.61
CA SER A 28 0.98 14.46 -18.19
C SER A 28 0.28 15.70 -17.66
N TYR A 29 -0.37 15.59 -16.51
CA TYR A 29 -1.21 16.62 -15.93
C TYR A 29 -0.76 16.87 -14.49
N THR A 30 -0.25 18.07 -14.21
CA THR A 30 0.25 18.45 -12.88
C THR A 30 -0.78 19.29 -12.15
N VAL A 31 -1.19 18.81 -10.98
CA VAL A 31 -1.96 19.56 -10.00
C VAL A 31 -0.98 20.31 -9.10
N ARG A 32 -1.22 21.60 -8.86
CA ARG A 32 -0.40 22.44 -7.97
C ARG A 32 -1.27 23.09 -6.91
N TRP A 33 -0.76 23.17 -5.70
CA TRP A 33 -1.41 23.82 -4.58
C TRP A 33 -0.36 24.35 -3.60
N THR A 34 -0.72 25.34 -2.80
CA THR A 34 0.15 25.88 -1.76
C THR A 34 -0.49 25.66 -0.40
N VAL A 35 0.31 25.33 0.62
CA VAL A 35 -0.13 25.27 2.02
C VAL A 35 0.75 26.22 2.83
N ALA A 36 0.17 27.26 3.44
CA ALA A 36 0.88 28.36 4.09
C ALA A 36 2.12 28.83 3.30
N ALA A 37 1.90 29.26 2.05
CA ALA A 37 2.91 29.70 1.09
C ALA A 37 3.93 28.64 0.61
N ARG A 38 3.85 27.37 1.02
CA ARG A 38 4.70 26.29 0.49
C ARG A 38 4.04 25.60 -0.70
N GLU A 39 4.64 25.73 -1.88
CA GLU A 39 4.14 25.06 -3.10
C GLU A 39 4.34 23.54 -3.04
N LYS A 40 3.31 22.82 -3.50
CA LYS A 40 3.24 21.38 -3.62
C LYS A 40 2.67 21.03 -4.99
N SER A 41 3.13 19.94 -5.55
CA SER A 41 2.66 19.49 -6.85
C SER A 41 2.58 17.97 -6.94
N LYS A 42 1.68 17.49 -7.80
CA LYS A 42 1.54 16.06 -8.11
C LYS A 42 1.14 15.88 -9.57
N THR A 43 1.85 14.99 -10.26
CA THR A 43 1.69 14.77 -11.70
C THR A 43 0.99 13.44 -11.96
N PHE A 44 0.03 13.45 -12.88
CA PHE A 44 -0.79 12.30 -13.29
C PHE A 44 -0.64 12.04 -14.79
N ARG A 45 -0.86 10.79 -15.21
CA ARG A 45 -0.84 10.43 -16.64
C ARG A 45 -2.13 10.80 -17.38
N THR A 46 -3.24 10.96 -16.67
CA THR A 46 -4.55 11.25 -17.27
C THR A 46 -5.18 12.50 -16.65
N SER A 47 -5.89 13.28 -17.47
CA SER A 47 -6.57 14.50 -17.01
C SER A 47 -7.64 14.20 -15.97
N ALA A 48 -8.38 13.11 -16.17
CA ALA A 48 -9.44 12.67 -15.25
C ALA A 48 -8.90 12.40 -13.84
N GLN A 49 -7.75 11.70 -13.71
CA GLN A 49 -7.12 11.47 -12.41
C GLN A 49 -6.69 12.79 -11.73
N ALA A 50 -6.12 13.72 -12.50
CA ALA A 50 -5.74 15.03 -11.96
C ALA A 50 -6.96 15.85 -11.49
N LYS A 51 -8.06 15.84 -12.25
CA LYS A 51 -9.32 16.51 -11.89
C LYS A 51 -9.96 15.92 -10.65
N ASN A 52 -10.02 14.59 -10.56
CA ASN A 52 -10.54 13.91 -9.39
C ASN A 52 -9.70 14.24 -8.15
N TRP A 53 -8.38 14.16 -8.25
CA TRP A 53 -7.48 14.52 -7.15
C TRP A 53 -7.65 15.97 -6.68
N LEU A 54 -7.74 16.92 -7.61
CA LEU A 54 -7.98 18.33 -7.28
C LEU A 54 -9.36 18.55 -6.64
N SER A 55 -10.38 17.84 -7.13
CA SER A 55 -11.72 17.83 -6.54
C SER A 55 -11.69 17.34 -5.11
N ASP A 56 -11.00 16.23 -4.84
CA ASP A 56 -10.86 15.68 -3.49
C ASP A 56 -10.22 16.71 -2.56
N LEU A 57 -9.08 17.30 -2.93
CA LEU A 57 -8.42 18.34 -2.11
C LEU A 57 -9.33 19.53 -1.81
N ARG A 58 -10.10 20.01 -2.80
CA ARG A 58 -11.07 21.11 -2.62
C ARG A 58 -12.18 20.72 -1.66
N GLN A 59 -12.69 19.49 -1.76
CA GLN A 59 -13.73 19.00 -0.85
C GLN A 59 -13.20 18.89 0.59
N THR A 60 -11.98 18.40 0.77
CA THR A 60 -11.37 18.27 2.10
C THR A 60 -11.12 19.64 2.73
N ALA A 61 -10.65 20.62 1.95
CA ALA A 61 -10.53 22.00 2.41
C ALA A 61 -11.90 22.62 2.75
N LYS A 62 -12.93 22.39 1.92
CA LYS A 62 -14.31 22.85 2.18
C LYS A 62 -14.88 22.26 3.47
N LYS A 63 -14.50 21.03 3.84
CA LYS A 63 -14.87 20.39 5.10
C LYS A 63 -14.16 20.97 6.33
N GLY A 64 -13.23 21.90 6.14
CA GLY A 64 -12.48 22.52 7.24
C GLY A 64 -11.40 21.60 7.82
N GLU A 65 -10.79 20.73 7.00
CA GLU A 65 -9.67 19.91 7.45
C GLU A 65 -8.34 20.66 7.38
N LEU A 66 -7.45 20.35 8.32
CA LEU A 66 -6.07 20.84 8.35
C LEU A 66 -5.21 20.16 7.29
N PHE A 67 -4.36 20.94 6.64
CA PHE A 67 -3.36 20.46 5.71
C PHE A 67 -1.99 20.48 6.37
N ASP A 68 -1.27 19.37 6.30
CA ASP A 68 0.08 19.25 6.82
C ASP A 68 1.07 20.07 5.99
N LEU A 69 2.00 20.77 6.64
CA LEU A 69 2.93 21.71 6.00
C LEU A 69 4.11 21.02 5.30
N GLU A 70 4.43 19.78 5.67
CA GLU A 70 5.53 19.03 5.08
C GLU A 70 5.07 18.29 3.82
N THR A 71 3.95 17.58 3.92
CA THR A 71 3.39 16.77 2.83
C THR A 71 2.46 17.58 1.94
N GLY A 72 1.82 18.62 2.48
CA GLY A 72 0.79 19.38 1.79
C GLY A 72 -0.55 18.65 1.69
N LEU A 73 -0.73 17.54 2.39
CA LEU A 73 -1.94 16.72 2.30
C LEU A 73 -2.87 16.99 3.48
N PRO A 74 -4.20 16.85 3.30
CA PRO A 74 -5.12 16.92 4.41
C PRO A 74 -4.93 15.74 5.37
N GLN A 75 -5.18 15.96 6.65
CA GLN A 75 -4.99 14.95 7.69
C GLN A 75 -5.77 13.65 7.43
N SER A 76 -6.98 13.70 6.87
CA SER A 76 -7.72 12.48 6.51
C SER A 76 -6.99 11.63 5.47
N MET A 77 -6.35 12.27 4.48
CA MET A 77 -5.57 11.56 3.46
C MET A 77 -4.27 10.99 4.02
N LEU A 78 -3.65 11.67 4.99
CA LEU A 78 -2.50 11.11 5.73
C LEU A 78 -2.90 9.89 6.55
N LYS A 79 -3.99 9.99 7.32
CA LYS A 79 -4.55 8.86 8.07
C LYS A 79 -4.94 7.69 7.17
N ALA A 80 -5.50 7.97 5.99
CA ALA A 80 -5.83 6.92 5.02
C ALA A 80 -4.57 6.26 4.42
N LYS A 81 -3.48 7.02 4.25
CA LYS A 81 -2.18 6.48 3.81
C LYS A 81 -1.52 5.63 4.90
N GLU A 82 -1.70 6.03 6.16
CA GLU A 82 -1.21 5.32 7.34
C GLU A 82 -2.18 4.24 7.84
N ALA A 83 -3.36 4.12 7.22
CA ALA A 83 -4.37 3.16 7.62
C ALA A 83 -3.78 1.75 7.50
N ARG A 84 -3.53 1.16 8.67
CA ARG A 84 -2.98 -0.18 8.82
C ARG A 84 -3.89 -1.16 8.08
N THR A 85 -3.31 -2.04 7.26
CA THR A 85 -4.13 -3.05 6.58
C THR A 85 -4.77 -3.96 7.62
N VAL A 86 -5.93 -4.56 7.31
CA VAL A 86 -6.57 -5.55 8.20
C VAL A 86 -5.60 -6.67 8.55
N TYR A 87 -4.74 -7.05 7.60
CA TYR A 87 -3.70 -8.05 7.82
C TYR A 87 -2.68 -7.61 8.87
N ASP A 88 -2.19 -6.37 8.78
CA ASP A 88 -1.23 -5.83 9.74
C ASP A 88 -1.84 -5.67 11.14
N PHE A 89 -3.12 -5.33 11.21
CA PHE A 89 -3.88 -5.31 12.47
C PHE A 89 -3.95 -6.70 13.09
N VAL A 90 -4.33 -7.71 12.30
CA VAL A 90 -4.41 -9.10 12.75
C VAL A 90 -3.06 -9.62 13.25
N ARG A 91 -1.96 -9.29 12.56
CA ARG A 91 -0.61 -9.67 13.03
C ARG A 91 -0.29 -9.07 14.40
N ALA A 92 -0.50 -7.77 14.58
CA ALA A 92 -0.28 -7.11 15.87
C ALA A 92 -1.16 -7.69 16.98
N TYR A 93 -2.42 -8.03 16.65
CA TYR A 93 -3.33 -8.68 17.59
C TYR A 93 -2.83 -10.05 18.03
N ILE A 94 -2.33 -10.86 17.09
CA ILE A 94 -1.74 -12.17 17.38
C ILE A 94 -0.50 -12.03 18.26
N ASP A 95 0.44 -11.16 17.89
CA ASP A 95 1.68 -10.94 18.66
C ASP A 95 1.37 -10.50 20.10
N MET A 96 0.36 -9.64 20.28
CA MET A 96 -0.11 -9.21 21.59
C MET A 96 -0.75 -10.33 22.42
N LYS A 97 -1.61 -11.18 21.81
CA LYS A 97 -2.37 -12.21 22.54
C LYS A 97 -1.57 -13.49 22.75
N TRP A 98 -0.61 -13.80 21.89
CA TRP A 98 0.08 -15.09 21.88
C TRP A 98 0.78 -15.46 23.19
N PRO A 99 1.54 -14.56 23.87
CA PRO A 99 2.24 -14.91 25.11
C PRO A 99 1.29 -15.34 26.23
N HIS A 100 0.09 -14.77 26.28
CA HIS A 100 -0.89 -14.96 27.35
C HIS A 100 -1.96 -16.00 27.04
N ALA A 101 -2.03 -16.50 25.80
CA ALA A 101 -3.04 -17.46 25.37
C ALA A 101 -2.58 -18.91 25.58
N ALA A 102 -3.49 -19.78 26.04
CA ALA A 102 -3.25 -21.23 26.05
C ALA A 102 -3.13 -21.79 24.62
N ALA A 103 -2.51 -22.95 24.45
CA ALA A 103 -2.30 -23.57 23.13
C ALA A 103 -3.60 -23.70 22.31
N LYS A 104 -4.68 -24.18 22.93
CA LYS A 104 -6.00 -24.30 22.29
C LYS A 104 -6.61 -22.95 21.90
N THR A 105 -6.38 -21.92 22.71
CA THR A 105 -6.84 -20.56 22.44
C THR A 105 -6.07 -19.93 21.28
N ARG A 106 -4.75 -20.16 21.19
CA ARG A 106 -3.91 -19.71 20.06
C ARG A 106 -4.41 -20.32 18.75
N ASP A 107 -4.68 -21.62 18.74
CA ASP A 107 -5.18 -22.32 17.55
C ASP A 107 -6.55 -21.78 17.11
N SER A 108 -7.48 -21.59 18.06
CA SER A 108 -8.80 -21.03 17.78
C SER A 108 -8.75 -19.60 17.25
N ILE A 109 -7.86 -18.74 17.79
CA ILE A 109 -7.64 -17.37 17.28
C ILE A 109 -7.11 -17.40 15.85
N SER A 110 -6.06 -18.19 15.59
CA SER A 110 -5.47 -18.27 14.25
C SER A 110 -6.45 -18.87 13.23
N ASP A 111 -7.28 -19.85 13.61
CA ASP A 111 -8.26 -20.45 12.72
C ASP A 111 -9.44 -19.51 12.40
N GLY A 112 -9.98 -18.83 13.41
CA GLY A 112 -11.05 -17.85 13.22
C GLY A 112 -10.62 -16.70 12.32
N LEU A 113 -9.42 -16.16 12.54
CA LEU A 113 -8.87 -15.07 11.73
C LEU A 113 -8.53 -15.52 10.31
N ALA A 114 -7.99 -16.74 10.14
CA ALA A 114 -7.72 -17.30 8.81
C ALA A 114 -9.00 -17.54 8.00
N THR A 115 -10.13 -17.79 8.66
CA THR A 115 -11.44 -17.96 8.02
C THR A 115 -12.00 -16.63 7.52
N VAL A 116 -11.84 -15.55 8.30
CA VAL A 116 -12.44 -14.24 7.98
C VAL A 116 -11.60 -13.43 6.97
N LEU A 117 -10.27 -13.51 7.05
CA LEU A 117 -9.36 -12.69 6.24
C LEU A 117 -9.57 -12.80 4.72
N PRO A 118 -9.83 -14.00 4.14
CA PRO A 118 -10.15 -14.10 2.71
C PRO A 118 -11.37 -13.25 2.31
N ALA A 119 -12.41 -13.16 3.14
CA ALA A 119 -13.59 -12.33 2.82
C ALA A 119 -13.28 -10.83 2.84
N LEU A 120 -12.27 -10.42 3.63
CA LEU A 120 -11.81 -9.02 3.74
C LEU A 120 -10.76 -8.65 2.69
N THR A 121 -10.32 -9.59 1.86
CA THR A 121 -9.31 -9.37 0.82
C THR A 121 -9.96 -8.95 -0.50
N LYS A 122 -9.43 -7.91 -1.13
CA LYS A 122 -9.91 -7.44 -2.45
C LYS A 122 -9.73 -8.52 -3.50
N ASP A 123 -10.76 -8.71 -4.33
CA ASP A 123 -10.67 -9.60 -5.47
C ASP A 123 -9.80 -8.99 -6.57
N ARG A 124 -8.81 -9.74 -7.05
CA ARG A 124 -7.79 -9.29 -8.01
C ARG A 124 -7.36 -10.46 -8.90
N PRO A 125 -7.01 -10.22 -10.17
CA PRO A 125 -6.47 -11.27 -11.05
C PRO A 125 -5.28 -11.98 -10.41
N GLY A 126 -5.29 -13.31 -10.43
CA GLY A 126 -4.25 -14.15 -9.82
C GLY A 126 -4.40 -14.39 -8.31
N ARG A 127 -5.51 -13.98 -7.71
CA ARG A 127 -5.80 -14.28 -6.30
C ARG A 127 -6.02 -15.79 -6.10
N PRO A 128 -5.29 -16.44 -5.16
CA PRO A 128 -5.56 -17.83 -4.79
C PRO A 128 -6.95 -17.99 -4.17
N ASN A 129 -7.53 -19.20 -4.29
CA ASN A 129 -8.83 -19.48 -3.69
C ASN A 129 -8.79 -19.31 -2.15
N ALA A 130 -9.98 -19.19 -1.53
CA ALA A 130 -10.09 -18.93 -0.10
C ALA A 130 -9.42 -20.03 0.76
N GLU A 131 -9.47 -21.29 0.34
CA GLU A 131 -8.85 -22.42 1.05
C GLU A 131 -7.32 -22.36 1.06
N ILE A 132 -6.71 -22.01 -0.07
CA ILE A 132 -5.26 -21.80 -0.18
C ILE A 132 -4.85 -20.60 0.67
N LEU A 133 -5.63 -19.52 0.65
CA LEU A 133 -5.38 -18.35 1.50
C LEU A 133 -5.47 -18.71 2.99
N ARG A 134 -6.50 -19.45 3.42
CA ARG A 134 -6.64 -19.90 4.80
C ARG A 134 -5.46 -20.77 5.24
N THR A 135 -5.03 -21.69 4.38
CA THR A 135 -3.88 -22.56 4.64
C THR A 135 -2.58 -21.76 4.77
N ALA A 136 -2.34 -20.85 3.83
CA ALA A 136 -1.17 -19.99 3.85
C ALA A 136 -1.14 -19.09 5.10
N LEU A 137 -2.31 -18.54 5.48
CA LEU A 137 -2.45 -17.72 6.67
C LEU A 137 -2.14 -18.51 7.95
N ARG A 138 -2.72 -19.71 8.13
CA ARG A 138 -2.48 -20.53 9.33
C ARG A 138 -1.05 -21.02 9.45
N LYS A 139 -0.42 -21.43 8.34
CA LYS A 139 0.90 -22.04 8.37
C LYS A 139 2.04 -21.02 8.45
N TYR A 140 1.88 -19.83 7.87
CA TYR A 140 3.01 -18.92 7.65
C TYR A 140 2.78 -17.50 8.17
N ALA A 141 1.53 -17.02 8.21
CA ALA A 141 1.26 -15.60 8.42
C ALA A 141 0.77 -15.27 9.84
N LEU A 142 -0.08 -16.13 10.40
CA LEU A 142 -0.79 -15.97 11.68
C LEU A 142 -0.10 -16.73 12.82
N LEU A 143 1.23 -16.69 12.80
CA LEU A 143 2.12 -17.12 13.87
C LEU A 143 2.97 -15.91 14.31
N PRO A 144 3.41 -15.85 15.58
CA PRO A 144 4.39 -14.86 15.99
C PRO A 144 5.63 -14.95 15.14
N GLU A 145 6.28 -13.82 14.90
CA GLU A 145 7.42 -13.71 13.99
C GLU A 145 8.51 -14.75 14.28
N ALA A 146 8.89 -14.95 15.54
CA ALA A 146 9.88 -15.93 15.98
C ALA A 146 9.50 -17.40 15.75
N LYS A 147 8.24 -17.69 15.37
CA LYS A 147 7.71 -19.06 15.18
C LYS A 147 7.24 -19.30 13.75
N ARG A 148 7.46 -18.36 12.82
CA ARG A 148 7.07 -18.54 11.42
C ARG A 148 8.06 -19.48 10.73
N PRO A 149 7.58 -20.54 10.07
CA PRO A 149 8.44 -21.32 9.19
C PRO A 149 8.79 -20.51 7.95
N ASP A 150 9.93 -20.81 7.33
CA ASP A 150 10.27 -20.25 6.03
C ASP A 150 9.13 -20.52 5.05
N VAL A 151 8.67 -19.47 4.39
CA VAL A 151 7.65 -19.58 3.36
C VAL A 151 8.30 -20.30 2.19
N PRO A 152 7.88 -21.53 1.83
CA PRO A 152 8.35 -22.13 0.60
C PRO A 152 7.94 -21.21 -0.53
N LEU A 153 8.91 -20.78 -1.35
CA LEU A 153 8.63 -20.02 -2.57
C LEU A 153 7.81 -20.93 -3.48
N VAL A 154 6.48 -20.91 -3.33
CA VAL A 154 5.59 -21.58 -4.26
C VAL A 154 5.69 -20.79 -5.56
N ARG A 155 6.58 -21.23 -6.44
CA ARG A 155 6.49 -20.91 -7.86
C ARG A 155 5.14 -21.44 -8.32
N SER A 156 4.16 -20.55 -8.50
CA SER A 156 2.92 -20.95 -9.17
C SER A 156 3.28 -21.52 -10.55
N PRO A 157 2.75 -22.67 -10.98
CA PRO A 157 3.04 -23.26 -12.29
C PRO A 157 2.44 -22.46 -13.47
N ALA A 158 2.00 -21.21 -13.26
CA ALA A 158 1.38 -20.37 -14.27
C ALA A 158 2.38 -19.45 -15.03
N PHE A 159 3.67 -19.51 -14.72
CA PHE A 159 4.70 -18.85 -15.54
C PHE A 159 5.47 -19.89 -16.36
N SER A 160 4.84 -20.37 -17.43
CA SER A 160 5.57 -20.93 -18.58
C SER A 160 6.11 -19.75 -19.38
N GLY A 161 7.27 -19.26 -18.95
CA GLY A 161 8.03 -18.22 -19.62
C GLY A 161 9.48 -18.43 -19.22
N HIS A 162 10.27 -19.00 -20.13
CA HIS A 162 11.69 -19.24 -19.97
C HIS A 162 12.40 -17.93 -19.59
N VAL A 163 12.95 -17.87 -18.37
CA VAL A 163 13.88 -16.82 -17.97
C VAL A 163 15.26 -17.47 -17.84
N PRO A 164 16.24 -17.06 -18.67
CA PRO A 164 17.54 -17.70 -18.72
C PRO A 164 18.34 -17.53 -17.41
N ASN A 165 19.22 -18.50 -17.21
CA ASN A 165 19.92 -18.85 -15.99
C ASN A 165 21.10 -17.91 -15.64
N GLU A 166 20.84 -16.62 -15.47
CA GLU A 166 21.84 -15.67 -14.95
C GLU A 166 21.21 -14.78 -13.89
N LEU A 167 21.38 -15.19 -12.63
CA LEU A 167 21.52 -14.39 -11.40
C LEU A 167 21.26 -15.28 -10.16
N TYR A 168 21.89 -16.47 -10.14
CA TYR A 168 22.20 -17.18 -8.91
C TYR A 168 23.58 -16.69 -8.44
N GLY A 169 23.61 -15.80 -7.45
CA GLY A 169 24.88 -15.34 -6.88
C GLY A 169 24.70 -14.30 -5.78
N ARG A 170 24.64 -14.79 -4.54
CA ARG A 170 24.95 -14.16 -3.23
C ARG A 170 23.87 -14.40 -2.18
N LEU A 171 23.87 -15.62 -1.65
CA LEU A 171 23.92 -15.77 -0.19
C LEU A 171 25.39 -16.04 0.18
N TYR A 172 25.74 -15.81 1.44
CA TYR A 172 27.09 -15.81 2.05
C TYR A 172 27.83 -14.46 2.04
N HIS A 173 27.48 -13.60 3.00
CA HIS A 173 28.51 -13.08 3.90
C HIS A 173 27.93 -13.11 5.32
N ALA A 174 28.52 -13.96 6.16
CA ALA A 174 28.35 -13.95 7.60
C ALA A 174 29.55 -13.20 8.21
N THR A 175 29.25 -12.37 9.22
CA THR A 175 30.08 -12.00 10.39
C THR A 175 31.53 -11.55 10.15
N ASP A 176 31.75 -10.24 10.20
CA ASP A 176 32.50 -9.54 11.27
C ASP A 176 32.15 -8.04 11.22
#